data_AF-A0A0A8YP97-F1
#
_entry.id   AF-A0A0A8YP97-F1
#
_cell.length_a   1.000
_cell.length_b   1.000
_cell.length_c   1.000
_cell.angle_alpha   90.00
_cell.angle_beta   90.00
_cell.angle_gamma   90.00
#
_symmetry.space_group_name_H-M   'P 1'
#
loop_
_entity.id
_entity.type
_entity.pdbx_description
1 polymer ?
#
loop_
_entity_poly.entity_id
_entity_poly.type
_entity_poly.pdbx_seq_one_letter_code
_entity_poly.pdbx_strand_id
1 'polypeptide(L)'
;MERNEFGRPRRFQVHDLIREMTLTISRKERFGYICNQPDVTDIGDVANRISVHNGGQVYQPGSSSQHLRSFLLFDKHVPILWINTASSNFKLLRVLCLRYSLLEDIPNAITGLFNLHYLDFSRTKVRKVPKSVATLKKLQTLHLRFARVKELPSEITMLTNLRHLSVSNDLYGTSISGNICRLKHLQTLREVKANKDLAQNLGYLTQLRSLGITGVLQSYNTDLWACIRKMTVLTKLAVATPGGKEVLSLQNLRSLKNLEKFYLTGKLAEGVLFPASDGFQKLKVLTMRWSGLIQDPLSSLSQMVNLVYLNLYCAYDGESLVFCSGWFPKLKQLYLGKLENLRSIQISDGAITNLTYLELHELWNLKNVPEGLTNLRLLQHLYARKMPGEFVEKLEGNSRGIVQHIANIECM
;
A
#
# COMPACT_ATOMS: atom_id res chain seq x y z
N MET A 1 0.83 20.45 11.11
CA MET A 1 0.71 19.54 9.96
C MET A 1 1.86 18.54 10.03
N GLU A 2 1.56 17.25 10.16
CA GLU A 2 2.57 16.19 10.20
C GLU A 2 2.88 15.72 8.78
N ARG A 3 4.17 15.61 8.44
CA ARG A 3 4.63 15.06 7.16
C ARG A 3 5.18 13.65 7.39
N ASN A 4 5.02 12.78 6.39
CA ASN A 4 5.69 11.49 6.37
C ASN A 4 7.19 11.65 6.04
N GLU A 5 7.91 10.54 6.10
CA GLU A 5 9.34 10.42 5.82
C GLU A 5 9.77 10.90 4.42
N PHE A 6 8.82 11.04 3.50
CA PHE A 6 9.02 11.57 2.15
C PHE A 6 8.69 13.07 2.03
N GLY A 7 8.45 13.76 3.15
CA GLY A 7 8.03 15.16 3.18
C GLY A 7 6.60 15.38 2.68
N ARG A 8 5.81 14.33 2.44
CA ARG A 8 4.41 14.46 2.01
C ARG A 8 3.50 14.61 3.22
N PRO A 9 2.43 15.42 3.13
CA PRO A 9 1.47 15.52 4.23
C PRO A 9 0.91 14.15 4.63
N ARG A 10 0.93 13.83 5.92
CA ARG A 10 0.39 12.59 6.49
C ARG A 10 -0.84 12.86 7.35
N ARG A 11 -0.77 13.87 8.21
CA ARG A 11 -1.86 14.24 9.12
C ARG A 11 -2.00 15.76 9.18
N PHE A 12 -3.24 16.21 9.16
CA PHE A 12 -3.59 17.60 9.39
C PHE A 12 -4.44 17.66 10.66
N GLN A 13 -4.21 18.68 11.46
CA GLN A 13 -5.08 19.04 12.57
C GLN A 13 -5.74 20.36 12.18
N VAL A 14 -7.06 20.39 12.26
CA VAL A 14 -7.85 21.59 12.02
C VAL A 14 -8.29 22.09 13.38
N HIS A 15 -8.15 23.39 13.62
CA HIS A 15 -8.60 24.02 14.87
C HIS A 15 -10.13 23.88 15.02
N ASP A 16 -10.62 23.66 16.25
CA ASP A 16 -12.04 23.35 16.49
C ASP A 16 -12.98 24.45 15.98
N LEU A 17 -12.63 25.72 16.22
CA LEU A 17 -13.38 26.86 15.68
C LEU A 17 -13.49 26.83 14.14
N ILE A 18 -12.40 26.51 13.43
CA ILE A 18 -12.40 26.40 11.96
C ILE A 18 -13.27 25.22 11.52
N ARG A 19 -13.21 24.11 12.25
CA ARG A 19 -14.06 22.95 12.00
C ARG A 19 -15.54 23.30 12.16
N GLU A 20 -15.94 23.95 13.25
CA GLU A 20 -17.33 24.35 13.49
C GLU A 20 -17.85 25.36 12.46
N MET A 21 -17.03 26.36 12.11
CA MET A 21 -17.35 27.28 11.01
C MET A 21 -17.54 26.54 9.69
N THR A 22 -16.64 25.62 9.36
CA THR A 22 -16.72 24.82 8.12
C THR A 22 -17.98 23.96 8.10
N LEU A 23 -18.34 23.32 9.22
CA LEU A 23 -19.56 22.52 9.32
C LEU A 23 -20.82 23.38 9.18
N THR A 24 -20.81 24.57 9.77
CA THR A 24 -21.92 25.54 9.68
C THR A 24 -22.13 26.01 8.25
N ILE A 25 -21.07 26.43 7.56
CA ILE A 25 -21.12 26.82 6.15
C ILE A 25 -21.56 25.64 5.28
N SER A 26 -21.00 24.45 5.50
CA SER A 26 -21.35 23.23 4.76
C SER A 26 -22.83 22.87 4.86
N ARG A 27 -23.46 23.08 6.03
CA ARG A 27 -24.90 22.90 6.23
C ARG A 27 -25.71 24.00 5.53
N LYS A 28 -25.31 25.27 5.71
CA LYS A 28 -25.98 26.42 5.08
C LYS A 28 -26.01 26.31 3.55
N GLU A 29 -24.90 25.85 2.96
CA GLU A 29 -24.74 25.68 1.51
C GLU A 29 -25.25 24.33 1.00
N ARG A 30 -25.77 23.46 1.87
CA ARG A 30 -26.17 22.07 1.54
C ARG A 30 -25.05 21.29 0.83
N PHE A 31 -23.80 21.62 1.13
CA PHE A 31 -22.64 20.97 0.54
C PHE A 31 -22.49 19.56 1.11
N GLY A 32 -22.51 19.44 2.44
CA GLY A 32 -22.24 18.20 3.14
C GLY A 32 -22.81 18.14 4.55
N TYR A 33 -23.26 16.95 4.94
CA TYR A 33 -23.77 16.65 6.27
C TYR A 33 -23.03 15.45 6.88
N ILE A 34 -22.67 15.55 8.17
CA ILE A 34 -21.99 14.49 8.93
C ILE A 34 -22.93 13.99 10.02
N CYS A 35 -23.25 12.70 9.98
CA CYS A 35 -24.01 12.01 11.02
C CYS A 35 -23.03 11.34 11.99
N ASN A 36 -23.04 11.81 13.23
CA ASN A 36 -22.17 11.31 14.30
C ASN A 36 -22.95 10.99 15.60
N GLN A 37 -24.27 11.11 15.58
CA GLN A 37 -25.17 10.84 16.71
C GLN A 37 -26.34 9.95 16.28
N PRO A 38 -26.82 9.06 17.16
CA PRO A 38 -27.89 8.12 16.88
C PRO A 38 -29.31 8.72 16.80
N ASP A 39 -29.48 10.03 16.99
CA ASP A 39 -30.81 10.65 17.09
C ASP A 39 -31.25 11.47 15.85
N VAL A 40 -30.45 11.49 14.77
CA VAL A 40 -30.76 12.26 13.56
C VAL A 40 -31.68 11.50 12.58
N THR A 41 -33.01 11.62 12.74
CA THR A 41 -34.04 10.82 12.03
C THR A 41 -34.52 11.36 10.68
N ASP A 42 -34.20 12.61 10.34
CA ASP A 42 -34.69 13.22 9.10
C ASP A 42 -33.60 14.08 8.45
N ILE A 43 -33.05 13.59 7.34
CA ILE A 43 -31.98 14.26 6.57
C ILE A 43 -32.44 14.47 5.12
N GLY A 44 -33.75 14.63 4.91
CA GLY A 44 -34.31 14.89 3.59
C GLY A 44 -33.71 16.15 2.93
N ASP A 45 -33.12 15.99 1.73
CA ASP A 45 -32.55 17.03 0.86
C ASP A 45 -31.61 18.06 1.54
N VAL A 46 -31.02 17.70 2.68
CA VAL A 46 -30.19 18.63 3.48
C VAL A 46 -28.81 18.85 2.85
N ALA A 47 -28.31 17.87 2.08
CA ALA A 47 -26.98 17.98 1.48
C ALA A 47 -26.77 17.10 0.25
N ASN A 48 -25.89 17.58 -0.64
CA ASN A 48 -25.38 16.81 -1.77
C ASN A 48 -24.42 15.68 -1.36
N ARG A 49 -23.89 15.72 -0.13
CA ARG A 49 -22.98 14.74 0.45
C ARG A 49 -23.38 14.37 1.87
N ILE A 50 -23.42 13.08 2.15
CA ILE A 50 -23.71 12.56 3.48
C ILE A 50 -22.57 11.63 3.92
N SER A 51 -22.10 11.82 5.15
CA SER A 51 -21.10 10.97 5.79
C SER A 51 -21.62 10.47 7.13
N VAL A 52 -21.78 9.16 7.27
CA VAL A 52 -22.28 8.49 8.47
C VAL A 52 -21.11 7.83 9.18
N HIS A 53 -20.77 8.35 10.35
CA HIS A 53 -19.70 7.83 11.21
C HIS A 53 -20.24 6.93 12.32
N ASN A 54 -21.39 7.29 12.89
CA ASN A 54 -22.11 6.52 13.90
C ASN A 54 -23.61 6.85 13.78
N GLY A 55 -24.48 5.87 14.02
CA GLY A 55 -25.94 6.05 13.98
C GLY A 55 -26.51 6.01 12.56
N GLY A 56 -26.09 5.06 11.72
CA GLY A 56 -26.56 5.03 10.33
C GLY A 56 -28.02 4.62 10.12
N GLN A 57 -28.64 3.98 11.11
CA GLN A 57 -30.05 3.57 11.12
C GLN A 57 -31.05 4.73 11.06
N VAL A 58 -30.55 5.91 11.37
CA VAL A 58 -31.36 7.07 11.68
C VAL A 58 -31.63 7.88 10.41
N TYR A 59 -30.78 7.73 9.39
CA TYR A 59 -31.09 8.23 8.06
C TYR A 59 -32.16 7.35 7.39
N GLN A 60 -33.38 7.85 7.19
CA GLN A 60 -34.38 7.17 6.37
C GLN A 60 -34.29 7.65 4.91
N PRO A 61 -33.88 6.79 3.96
CA PRO A 61 -33.81 7.16 2.55
C PRO A 61 -35.24 7.29 1.98
N GLY A 62 -35.71 8.53 1.82
CA GLY A 62 -37.01 8.86 1.19
C GLY A 62 -36.91 9.57 -0.16
N SER A 63 -38.04 10.08 -0.65
CA SER A 63 -38.16 10.84 -1.92
C SER A 63 -37.24 12.06 -2.00
N SER A 64 -36.85 12.61 -0.86
CA SER A 64 -35.93 13.74 -0.69
C SER A 64 -34.45 13.39 -0.91
N SER A 65 -34.09 12.11 -1.09
CA SER A 65 -32.71 11.67 -1.34
C SER A 65 -32.30 11.64 -2.82
N GLN A 66 -33.17 12.14 -3.72
CA GLN A 66 -32.95 12.07 -5.16
C GLN A 66 -31.74 12.90 -5.63
N HIS A 67 -31.38 13.97 -4.92
CA HIS A 67 -30.27 14.85 -5.29
C HIS A 67 -28.91 14.41 -4.74
N LEU A 68 -28.88 13.42 -3.84
CA LEU A 68 -27.66 12.97 -3.19
C LEU A 68 -26.59 12.52 -4.21
N ARG A 69 -25.40 13.11 -4.13
CA ARG A 69 -24.28 12.82 -5.03
C ARG A 69 -23.20 11.98 -4.38
N SER A 70 -23.05 12.05 -3.06
CA SER A 70 -22.04 11.30 -2.32
C SER A 70 -22.59 10.74 -1.02
N PHE A 71 -22.43 9.44 -0.82
CA PHE A 71 -22.81 8.75 0.41
C PHE A 71 -21.61 7.96 0.95
N LEU A 72 -21.21 8.26 2.19
CA LEU A 72 -20.08 7.65 2.86
C LEU A 72 -20.54 7.01 4.17
N LEU A 73 -20.37 5.70 4.30
CA LEU A 73 -20.70 4.93 5.47
C LEU A 73 -19.43 4.38 6.11
N PHE A 74 -19.21 4.70 7.38
CA PHE A 74 -18.13 4.16 8.20
C PHE A 74 -18.64 3.40 9.43
N ASP A 75 -19.94 3.46 9.70
CA ASP A 75 -20.59 2.73 10.77
C ASP A 75 -20.77 1.25 10.38
N LYS A 76 -20.16 0.36 11.16
CA LYS A 76 -20.19 -1.10 10.96
C LYS A 76 -21.51 -1.75 11.41
N HIS A 77 -22.35 -1.04 12.16
CA HIS A 77 -23.57 -1.59 12.76
C HIS A 77 -24.82 -1.39 11.90
N VAL A 78 -24.69 -0.74 10.74
CA VAL A 78 -25.80 -0.51 9.81
C VAL A 78 -26.24 -1.82 9.16
N PRO A 79 -27.54 -2.18 9.22
CA PRO A 79 -28.06 -3.39 8.61
C PRO A 79 -27.93 -3.38 7.10
N ILE A 80 -27.75 -4.57 6.55
CA ILE A 80 -27.70 -4.79 5.10
C ILE A 80 -29.02 -4.38 4.44
N LEU A 81 -30.17 -4.68 5.08
CA LEU A 81 -31.49 -4.29 4.57
C LEU A 81 -31.59 -2.78 4.35
N TRP A 82 -31.07 -2.01 5.30
CA TRP A 82 -31.04 -0.56 5.20
C TRP A 82 -30.19 -0.09 4.01
N ILE A 83 -29.00 -0.69 3.81
CA ILE A 83 -28.12 -0.37 2.67
C ILE A 83 -28.83 -0.65 1.34
N ASN A 84 -29.61 -1.73 1.26
CA ASN A 84 -30.39 -2.08 0.08
C ASN A 84 -31.45 -1.03 -0.22
N THR A 85 -32.23 -0.63 0.78
CA THR A 85 -33.27 0.40 0.67
C THR A 85 -32.64 1.74 0.28
N ALA A 86 -31.57 2.14 0.96
CA ALA A 86 -30.83 3.36 0.69
C ALA A 86 -30.31 3.42 -0.76
N SER A 87 -29.61 2.37 -1.17
CA SER A 87 -29.04 2.26 -2.53
C SER A 87 -30.12 2.28 -3.62
N SER A 88 -31.33 1.82 -3.32
CA SER A 88 -32.44 1.85 -4.27
C SER A 88 -32.96 3.27 -4.52
N ASN A 89 -32.80 4.19 -3.57
CA ASN A 89 -33.29 5.57 -3.65
C ASN A 89 -32.26 6.58 -4.20
N PHE A 90 -30.96 6.28 -4.14
CA PHE A 90 -29.88 7.22 -4.52
C PHE A 90 -29.59 7.31 -6.03
N LYS A 91 -30.59 7.59 -6.87
CA LYS A 91 -30.45 7.49 -8.35
C LYS A 91 -29.38 8.40 -8.98
N LEU A 92 -29.04 9.53 -8.35
CA LEU A 92 -28.06 10.51 -8.87
C LEU A 92 -26.66 10.37 -8.28
N LEU A 93 -26.41 9.32 -7.50
CA LEU A 93 -25.18 9.11 -6.76
C LEU A 93 -23.96 8.95 -7.68
N ARG A 94 -22.88 9.65 -7.33
CA ARG A 94 -21.57 9.56 -8.00
C ARG A 94 -20.53 8.87 -7.12
N VAL A 95 -20.66 8.98 -5.80
CA VAL A 95 -19.72 8.40 -4.83
C VAL A 95 -20.49 7.56 -3.82
N LEU A 96 -20.14 6.28 -3.74
CA LEU A 96 -20.64 5.36 -2.72
C LEU A 96 -19.47 4.71 -1.99
N CYS A 97 -19.37 4.96 -0.68
CA CYS A 97 -18.41 4.30 0.20
C CYS A 97 -19.18 3.53 1.27
N LEU A 98 -18.96 2.23 1.34
CA LEU A 98 -19.58 1.30 2.29
C LEU A 98 -18.51 0.58 3.11
N ARG A 99 -17.40 1.28 3.36
CA ARG A 99 -16.23 0.75 4.06
C ARG A 99 -16.62 0.30 5.47
N TYR A 100 -16.05 -0.81 5.93
CA TYR A 100 -16.34 -1.42 7.25
C TYR A 100 -17.76 -2.01 7.44
N SER A 101 -18.66 -1.85 6.47
CA SER A 101 -19.98 -2.49 6.54
C SER A 101 -19.88 -4.02 6.56
N LEU A 102 -20.88 -4.67 7.15
CA LEU A 102 -20.94 -6.13 7.27
C LEU A 102 -21.44 -6.84 6.00
N LEU A 103 -21.47 -6.14 4.86
CA LEU A 103 -21.90 -6.69 3.57
C LEU A 103 -21.08 -7.93 3.18
N GLU A 104 -21.77 -9.02 2.85
CA GLU A 104 -21.18 -10.26 2.30
C GLU A 104 -21.32 -10.37 0.78
N ASP A 105 -22.32 -9.69 0.22
CA ASP A 105 -22.60 -9.61 -1.21
C ASP A 105 -22.88 -8.17 -1.62
N ILE A 106 -22.65 -7.85 -2.90
CA ILE A 106 -23.00 -6.53 -3.46
C ILE A 106 -24.47 -6.57 -3.90
N PRO A 107 -25.36 -5.76 -3.29
CA PRO A 107 -26.77 -5.72 -3.66
C PRO A 107 -26.99 -5.24 -5.11
N ASN A 108 -27.99 -5.81 -5.78
CA ASN A 108 -28.39 -5.39 -7.13
C ASN A 108 -28.79 -3.90 -7.21
N ALA A 109 -29.32 -3.34 -6.12
CA ALA A 109 -29.61 -1.92 -6.04
C ALA A 109 -28.38 -1.04 -6.33
N ILE A 110 -27.19 -1.46 -5.88
CA ILE A 110 -25.94 -0.73 -6.13
C ILE A 110 -25.53 -0.80 -7.60
N THR A 111 -25.72 -1.93 -8.27
CA THR A 111 -25.40 -2.06 -9.70
C THR A 111 -26.42 -1.32 -10.59
N GLY A 112 -27.56 -0.91 -10.04
CA GLY A 112 -28.49 0.03 -10.68
C GLY A 112 -28.03 1.51 -10.65
N LEU A 113 -26.98 1.85 -9.90
CA LEU A 113 -26.50 3.23 -9.74
C LEU A 113 -25.59 3.67 -10.91
N PHE A 114 -26.15 3.76 -12.11
CA PHE A 114 -25.43 4.02 -13.37
C PHE A 114 -24.60 5.33 -13.41
N ASN A 115 -24.82 6.26 -12.47
CA ASN A 115 -24.07 7.50 -12.35
C ASN A 115 -22.79 7.40 -11.47
N LEU A 116 -22.50 6.24 -10.87
CA LEU A 116 -21.34 6.07 -10.00
C LEU A 116 -20.01 6.27 -10.74
N HIS A 117 -19.14 7.04 -10.12
CA HIS A 117 -17.74 7.26 -10.49
C HIS A 117 -16.79 6.63 -9.46
N TYR A 118 -17.21 6.52 -8.20
CA TYR A 118 -16.43 5.95 -7.11
C TYR A 118 -17.28 4.94 -6.32
N LEU A 119 -16.73 3.74 -6.12
CA LEU A 119 -17.34 2.67 -5.34
C LEU A 119 -16.30 2.01 -4.43
N ASP A 120 -16.57 1.96 -3.14
CA ASP A 120 -15.64 1.43 -2.13
C ASP A 120 -16.32 0.47 -1.16
N PHE A 121 -15.87 -0.79 -1.21
CA PHE A 121 -16.23 -1.88 -0.31
C PHE A 121 -15.02 -2.37 0.50
N SER A 122 -14.00 -1.51 0.70
CA SER A 122 -12.83 -1.90 1.47
C SER A 122 -13.23 -2.31 2.89
N ARG A 123 -12.54 -3.31 3.44
CA ARG A 123 -12.77 -3.82 4.81
C ARG A 123 -14.22 -4.27 5.05
N THR A 124 -14.90 -4.74 4.02
CA THR A 124 -16.20 -5.44 4.13
C THR A 124 -15.99 -6.95 4.10
N LYS A 125 -17.06 -7.73 4.19
CA LYS A 125 -17.03 -9.20 4.05
C LYS A 125 -17.36 -9.66 2.63
N VAL A 126 -17.44 -8.75 1.66
CA VAL A 126 -17.87 -9.03 0.28
C VAL A 126 -17.03 -10.14 -0.34
N ARG A 127 -17.68 -11.21 -0.80
CA ARG A 127 -17.01 -12.40 -1.35
C ARG A 127 -16.99 -12.45 -2.88
N LYS A 128 -17.98 -11.84 -3.53
CA LYS A 128 -18.16 -11.85 -4.98
C LYS A 128 -18.52 -10.47 -5.48
N VAL A 129 -17.98 -10.12 -6.65
CA VAL A 129 -18.45 -8.98 -7.44
C VAL A 129 -19.39 -9.52 -8.52
N PRO A 130 -20.66 -9.08 -8.59
CA PRO A 130 -21.60 -9.60 -9.56
C PRO A 130 -21.26 -9.10 -10.98
N LYS A 131 -21.62 -9.88 -12.00
CA LYS A 131 -21.46 -9.50 -13.42
C LYS A 131 -22.12 -8.16 -13.74
N SER A 132 -23.23 -7.86 -13.06
CA SER A 132 -23.95 -6.59 -13.18
C SER A 132 -23.13 -5.37 -12.77
N VAL A 133 -21.95 -5.51 -12.13
CA VAL A 133 -21.03 -4.38 -11.93
C VAL A 133 -20.70 -3.65 -13.25
N ALA A 134 -20.73 -4.37 -14.37
CA ALA A 134 -20.44 -3.83 -15.69
C ALA A 134 -21.47 -2.82 -16.21
N THR A 135 -22.63 -2.67 -15.56
CA THR A 135 -23.61 -1.60 -15.86
C THR A 135 -23.11 -0.23 -15.43
N LEU A 136 -22.14 -0.16 -14.49
CA LEU A 136 -21.58 1.08 -13.94
C LEU A 136 -20.59 1.73 -14.92
N LYS A 137 -21.03 2.07 -16.13
CA LYS A 137 -20.17 2.54 -17.24
C LYS A 137 -19.36 3.80 -16.93
N LYS A 138 -19.79 4.62 -15.95
CA LYS A 138 -19.10 5.83 -15.51
C LYS A 138 -18.08 5.59 -14.39
N LEU A 139 -17.94 4.34 -13.91
CA LEU A 139 -17.09 4.03 -12.77
C LEU A 139 -15.62 4.27 -13.12
N GLN A 140 -14.97 5.08 -12.29
CA GLN A 140 -13.55 5.43 -12.40
C GLN A 140 -12.72 4.78 -11.29
N THR A 141 -13.31 4.53 -10.12
CA THR A 141 -12.63 3.92 -8.97
C THR A 141 -13.45 2.78 -8.38
N LEU A 142 -12.83 1.62 -8.25
CA LEU A 142 -13.35 0.48 -7.51
C LEU A 142 -12.34 0.03 -6.45
N HIS A 143 -12.73 0.11 -5.19
CA HIS A 143 -11.94 -0.33 -4.05
C HIS A 143 -12.57 -1.54 -3.36
N LEU A 144 -11.80 -2.61 -3.22
CA LEU A 144 -12.16 -3.89 -2.62
C LEU A 144 -11.04 -4.37 -1.67
N ARG A 145 -10.25 -3.45 -1.11
CA ARG A 145 -9.11 -3.81 -0.26
C ARG A 145 -9.57 -4.40 1.06
N PHE A 146 -9.02 -5.54 1.47
CA PHE A 146 -9.44 -6.27 2.65
C PHE A 146 -10.93 -6.66 2.59
N ALA A 147 -11.48 -6.82 1.38
CA ALA A 147 -12.68 -7.61 1.16
C ALA A 147 -12.29 -9.09 1.01
N ARG A 148 -13.25 -9.98 0.82
CA ARG A 148 -13.03 -11.43 0.67
C ARG A 148 -13.17 -11.90 -0.78
N VAL A 149 -12.99 -10.98 -1.74
CA VAL A 149 -13.13 -11.24 -3.17
C VAL A 149 -11.94 -12.04 -3.70
N LYS A 150 -12.19 -13.30 -4.07
CA LYS A 150 -11.16 -14.20 -4.64
C LYS A 150 -10.99 -14.01 -6.15
N GLU A 151 -12.07 -13.72 -6.85
CA GLU A 151 -12.08 -13.55 -8.31
C GLU A 151 -13.00 -12.39 -8.70
N LEU A 152 -12.55 -11.58 -9.67
CA LEU A 152 -13.37 -10.58 -10.34
C LEU A 152 -14.06 -11.20 -11.58
N PRO A 153 -15.34 -10.87 -11.84
CA PRO A 153 -16.02 -11.32 -13.06
C PRO A 153 -15.33 -10.75 -14.30
N SER A 154 -15.35 -11.50 -15.41
CA SER A 154 -14.76 -11.06 -16.69
C SER A 154 -15.30 -9.72 -17.19
N GLU A 155 -16.53 -9.43 -16.83
CA GLU A 155 -17.29 -8.22 -17.14
C GLU A 155 -16.69 -6.97 -16.48
N ILE A 156 -15.78 -7.10 -15.50
CA ILE A 156 -15.02 -5.97 -14.96
C ILE A 156 -14.23 -5.22 -16.05
N THR A 157 -13.81 -5.94 -17.10
CA THR A 157 -13.09 -5.37 -18.25
C THR A 157 -13.99 -4.51 -19.16
N MET A 158 -15.30 -4.50 -18.93
CA MET A 158 -16.25 -3.62 -19.62
C MET A 158 -16.35 -2.23 -18.99
N LEU A 159 -15.70 -2.00 -17.83
CA LEU A 159 -15.62 -0.70 -17.18
C LEU A 159 -14.50 0.14 -17.80
N THR A 160 -14.66 0.54 -19.06
CA THR A 160 -13.59 1.19 -19.85
C THR A 160 -13.15 2.55 -19.30
N ASN A 161 -13.97 3.20 -18.46
CA ASN A 161 -13.63 4.44 -17.75
C ASN A 161 -12.84 4.22 -16.44
N LEU A 162 -12.58 2.98 -16.05
CA LEU A 162 -11.92 2.65 -14.79
C LEU A 162 -10.46 3.13 -14.81
N ARG A 163 -10.11 3.93 -13.80
CA ARG A 163 -8.77 4.50 -13.58
C ARG A 163 -8.07 3.84 -12.39
N HIS A 164 -8.82 3.43 -11.39
CA HIS A 164 -8.27 2.85 -10.17
C HIS A 164 -9.02 1.57 -9.79
N LEU A 165 -8.30 0.46 -9.82
CA LEU A 165 -8.76 -0.83 -9.32
C LEU A 165 -7.82 -1.28 -8.22
N SER A 166 -8.33 -1.38 -7.00
CA SER A 166 -7.58 -1.93 -5.88
C SER A 166 -8.37 -3.07 -5.26
N VAL A 167 -7.92 -4.28 -5.54
CA VAL A 167 -8.33 -5.50 -4.87
C VAL A 167 -7.28 -5.82 -3.80
N SER A 168 -7.62 -6.61 -2.78
CA SER A 168 -6.64 -7.19 -1.84
C SER A 168 -7.37 -8.16 -0.92
N ASN A 169 -6.91 -9.40 -0.87
CA ASN A 169 -7.24 -10.39 0.15
C ASN A 169 -5.92 -10.91 0.77
N ASP A 170 -5.12 -9.96 1.27
CA ASP A 170 -3.77 -10.18 1.76
C ASP A 170 -2.86 -10.84 0.71
N LEU A 171 -2.15 -11.91 1.06
CA LEU A 171 -1.06 -12.50 0.27
C LEU A 171 -1.51 -13.28 -0.97
N TYR A 172 -2.79 -13.66 -1.07
CA TYR A 172 -3.25 -14.58 -2.12
C TYR A 172 -3.60 -13.89 -3.44
N GLY A 173 -3.71 -12.56 -3.44
CA GLY A 173 -4.20 -11.76 -4.56
C GLY A 173 -5.66 -12.06 -4.93
N THR A 174 -6.19 -11.27 -5.85
CA THR A 174 -7.50 -11.53 -6.47
C THR A 174 -7.30 -11.84 -7.94
N SER A 175 -7.83 -12.97 -8.40
CA SER A 175 -7.80 -13.35 -9.81
C SER A 175 -8.65 -12.38 -10.62
N ILE A 176 -8.15 -12.01 -11.80
CA ILE A 176 -8.93 -11.27 -12.79
C ILE A 176 -9.06 -12.10 -14.06
N SER A 177 -10.30 -12.24 -14.50
CA SER A 177 -10.66 -12.94 -15.74
C SER A 177 -10.97 -11.92 -16.84
N GLY A 178 -10.79 -12.31 -18.10
CA GLY A 178 -11.08 -11.48 -19.28
C GLY A 178 -9.93 -10.58 -19.75
N ASN A 179 -10.18 -9.80 -20.81
CA ASN A 179 -9.17 -9.00 -21.48
C ASN A 179 -8.92 -7.65 -20.77
N ILE A 180 -7.93 -7.61 -19.88
CA ILE A 180 -7.53 -6.41 -19.13
C ILE A 180 -7.17 -5.22 -20.04
N CYS A 181 -6.72 -5.44 -21.29
CA CYS A 181 -6.32 -4.39 -22.23
C CYS A 181 -7.45 -3.41 -22.57
N ARG A 182 -8.70 -3.79 -22.31
CA ARG A 182 -9.86 -2.91 -22.47
C ARG A 182 -9.84 -1.73 -21.50
N LEU A 183 -9.16 -1.85 -20.37
CA LEU A 183 -9.05 -0.82 -19.33
C LEU A 183 -7.95 0.21 -19.65
N LYS A 184 -7.98 0.82 -20.84
CA LYS A 184 -6.90 1.69 -21.36
C LYS A 184 -6.59 2.92 -20.49
N HIS A 185 -7.54 3.36 -19.67
CA HIS A 185 -7.39 4.51 -18.77
C HIS A 185 -6.90 4.12 -17.36
N LEU A 186 -6.54 2.86 -17.14
CA LEU A 186 -6.14 2.37 -15.82
C LEU A 186 -4.80 2.98 -15.41
N GLN A 187 -4.80 3.64 -14.26
CA GLN A 187 -3.64 4.30 -13.65
C GLN A 187 -3.17 3.58 -12.39
N THR A 188 -4.05 2.80 -11.75
CA THR A 188 -3.73 2.01 -10.56
C THR A 188 -4.37 0.63 -10.67
N LEU A 189 -3.53 -0.40 -10.56
CA LEU A 189 -3.92 -1.80 -10.43
C LEU A 189 -3.13 -2.39 -9.27
N ARG A 190 -3.81 -2.83 -8.20
CA ARG A 190 -3.12 -3.33 -6.99
C ARG A 190 -3.68 -4.67 -6.53
N GLU A 191 -2.75 -5.53 -6.09
CA GLU A 191 -2.93 -6.88 -5.52
C GLU A 191 -3.73 -7.85 -6.40
N VAL A 192 -3.53 -7.77 -7.71
CA VAL A 192 -4.07 -8.78 -8.63
C VAL A 192 -3.17 -10.01 -8.66
N LYS A 193 -3.77 -11.19 -8.72
CA LYS A 193 -3.03 -12.44 -8.89
C LYS A 193 -2.58 -12.57 -10.35
N ALA A 194 -1.31 -12.92 -10.54
CA ALA A 194 -0.76 -13.19 -11.86
C ALA A 194 -1.44 -14.42 -12.50
N ASN A 195 -1.66 -14.32 -13.81
CA ASN A 195 -2.01 -15.43 -14.67
C ASN A 195 -1.34 -15.20 -16.04
N LYS A 196 -1.40 -16.20 -16.91
CA LYS A 196 -0.76 -16.16 -18.23
C LYS A 196 -1.24 -14.95 -19.06
N ASP A 197 -2.55 -14.72 -19.10
CA ASP A 197 -3.13 -13.62 -19.88
C ASP A 197 -2.65 -12.25 -19.37
N LEU A 198 -2.65 -12.04 -18.06
CA LEU A 198 -2.17 -10.80 -17.44
C LEU A 198 -0.69 -10.59 -17.77
N ALA A 199 0.16 -11.60 -17.60
CA ALA A 199 1.59 -11.49 -17.88
C ALA A 199 1.88 -11.09 -19.33
N GLN A 200 1.10 -11.58 -20.29
CA GLN A 200 1.27 -11.33 -21.72
C GLN A 200 0.67 -10.02 -22.20
N ASN A 201 -0.35 -9.50 -21.51
CA ASN A 201 -1.18 -8.41 -22.00
C ASN A 201 -1.10 -7.13 -21.15
N LEU A 202 -0.41 -7.14 -20.01
CA LEU A 202 -0.32 -5.96 -19.16
C LEU A 202 0.35 -4.76 -19.86
N GLY A 203 1.19 -5.01 -20.85
CA GLY A 203 1.92 -3.99 -21.61
C GLY A 203 1.04 -3.03 -22.42
N TYR A 204 -0.25 -3.33 -22.62
CA TYR A 204 -1.20 -2.40 -23.23
C TYR A 204 -1.66 -1.28 -22.28
N LEU A 205 -1.44 -1.43 -20.97
CA LEU A 205 -1.86 -0.48 -19.93
C LEU A 205 -0.78 0.57 -19.63
N THR A 206 -0.41 1.33 -20.65
CA THR A 206 0.74 2.26 -20.60
C THR A 206 0.54 3.45 -19.66
N GLN A 207 -0.68 3.73 -19.20
CA GLN A 207 -1.00 4.80 -18.25
C GLN A 207 -0.83 4.38 -16.77
N LEU A 208 -0.43 3.14 -16.49
CA LEU A 208 -0.26 2.65 -15.13
C LEU A 208 0.85 3.41 -14.39
N ARG A 209 0.48 4.01 -13.26
CA ARG A 209 1.37 4.71 -12.34
C ARG A 209 1.71 3.86 -11.11
N SER A 210 0.81 2.94 -10.75
CA SER A 210 0.97 2.04 -9.61
C SER A 210 0.48 0.64 -10.00
N LEU A 211 1.39 -0.33 -9.94
CA LEU A 211 1.12 -1.73 -10.22
C LEU A 211 1.47 -2.59 -9.00
N GLY A 212 0.59 -3.51 -8.62
CA GLY A 212 0.83 -4.53 -7.61
C GLY A 212 0.33 -5.88 -8.09
N ILE A 213 1.22 -6.87 -8.22
CA ILE A 213 0.91 -8.21 -8.70
C ILE A 213 1.44 -9.23 -7.70
N THR A 214 0.62 -10.22 -7.34
CA THR A 214 0.99 -11.34 -6.47
C THR A 214 0.89 -12.66 -7.20
N GLY A 215 1.41 -13.73 -6.62
CA GLY A 215 1.37 -15.07 -7.23
C GLY A 215 2.13 -15.16 -8.55
N VAL A 216 3.19 -14.36 -8.73
CA VAL A 216 4.04 -14.42 -9.92
C VAL A 216 4.85 -15.72 -9.91
N LEU A 217 4.60 -16.57 -10.90
CA LEU A 217 5.33 -17.81 -11.15
C LEU A 217 6.58 -17.53 -11.99
N GLN A 218 7.60 -18.39 -11.89
CA GLN A 218 8.82 -18.25 -12.68
C GLN A 218 8.55 -18.19 -14.19
N SER A 219 7.55 -18.95 -14.67
CA SER A 219 7.14 -19.01 -16.07
C SER A 219 6.57 -17.69 -16.62
N TYR A 220 6.16 -16.76 -15.76
CA TYR A 220 5.59 -15.46 -16.17
C TYR A 220 6.63 -14.35 -16.27
N ASN A 221 7.84 -14.55 -15.73
CA ASN A 221 8.83 -13.48 -15.56
C ASN A 221 9.18 -12.77 -16.88
N THR A 222 9.48 -13.53 -17.94
CA THR A 222 9.90 -12.96 -19.23
C THR A 222 8.82 -12.04 -19.83
N ASP A 223 7.59 -12.54 -19.94
CA ASP A 223 6.46 -11.78 -20.50
C ASP A 223 6.10 -10.59 -19.61
N LEU A 224 6.08 -10.80 -18.29
CA LEU A 224 5.74 -9.75 -17.33
C LEU A 224 6.71 -8.57 -17.38
N TRP A 225 8.01 -8.83 -17.40
CA TRP A 225 9.02 -7.77 -17.47
C TRP A 225 9.00 -7.06 -18.82
N ALA A 226 8.79 -7.78 -19.93
CA ALA A 226 8.60 -7.17 -21.25
C ALA A 226 7.38 -6.23 -21.27
N CYS A 227 6.28 -6.61 -20.61
CA CYS A 227 5.10 -5.78 -20.46
C CYS A 227 5.34 -4.54 -19.59
N ILE A 228 5.93 -4.70 -18.40
CA ILE A 228 6.16 -3.60 -17.45
C ILE A 228 7.08 -2.52 -18.05
N ARG A 229 8.04 -2.91 -18.90
CA ARG A 229 8.92 -1.96 -19.62
C ARG A 229 8.17 -0.98 -20.52
N LYS A 230 6.96 -1.31 -20.98
CA LYS A 230 6.13 -0.39 -21.79
C LYS A 230 5.47 0.71 -20.96
N MET A 231 5.47 0.60 -19.63
CA MET A 231 4.84 1.54 -18.69
C MET A 231 5.80 2.67 -18.29
N THR A 232 6.03 3.61 -19.19
CA THR A 232 7.01 4.69 -18.98
C THR A 232 6.66 5.64 -17.83
N VAL A 233 5.40 5.68 -17.39
CA VAL A 233 4.92 6.53 -16.27
C VAL A 233 4.78 5.78 -14.94
N LEU A 234 5.26 4.54 -14.85
CA LEU A 234 5.17 3.72 -13.65
C LEU A 234 6.05 4.29 -12.52
N THR A 235 5.43 4.59 -11.38
CA THR A 235 6.09 5.17 -10.19
C THR A 235 6.13 4.22 -9.00
N LYS A 236 5.21 3.25 -8.96
CA LYS A 236 5.15 2.24 -7.91
C LYS A 236 4.96 0.85 -8.52
N LEU A 237 5.83 -0.08 -8.12
CA LEU A 237 5.76 -1.48 -8.50
C LEU A 237 5.81 -2.34 -7.22
N ALA A 238 4.88 -3.26 -7.08
CA ALA A 238 4.90 -4.30 -6.07
C ALA A 238 4.76 -5.66 -6.76
N VAL A 239 5.67 -6.59 -6.48
CA VAL A 239 5.67 -7.93 -7.05
C VAL A 239 5.90 -8.96 -5.94
N ALA A 240 5.02 -9.96 -5.89
CA ALA A 240 5.13 -11.05 -4.94
C ALA A 240 5.00 -12.43 -5.62
N THR A 241 5.86 -13.38 -5.24
CA THR A 241 5.70 -14.79 -5.59
C THR A 241 4.73 -15.47 -4.60
N PRO A 242 4.12 -16.63 -4.94
CA PRO A 242 3.20 -17.32 -4.04
C PRO A 242 3.88 -18.02 -2.83
N GLY A 243 5.20 -17.91 -2.68
CA GLY A 243 6.00 -18.64 -1.69
C GLY A 243 6.45 -20.03 -2.19
N GLY A 244 7.18 -20.77 -1.35
CA GLY A 244 7.65 -22.13 -1.67
C GLY A 244 8.91 -22.16 -2.56
N LYS A 245 8.93 -23.09 -3.54
CA LYS A 245 10.07 -23.30 -4.47
C LYS A 245 10.14 -22.28 -5.62
N GLU A 246 9.12 -21.43 -5.77
CA GLU A 246 9.05 -20.44 -6.84
C GLU A 246 10.13 -19.36 -6.68
N VAL A 247 10.81 -19.04 -7.79
CA VAL A 247 11.85 -18.01 -7.84
C VAL A 247 11.49 -16.90 -8.81
N LEU A 248 11.83 -15.68 -8.40
CA LEU A 248 11.68 -14.48 -9.20
C LEU A 248 13.00 -14.16 -9.90
N SER A 249 13.07 -14.41 -11.21
CA SER A 249 14.21 -14.00 -12.02
C SER A 249 14.02 -12.57 -12.50
N LEU A 250 14.98 -11.72 -12.18
CA LEU A 250 14.99 -10.30 -12.55
C LEU A 250 15.93 -10.01 -13.74
N GLN A 251 16.51 -11.01 -14.39
CA GLN A 251 17.49 -10.83 -15.47
C GLN A 251 16.95 -9.97 -16.63
N ASN A 252 15.64 -10.04 -16.90
CA ASN A 252 14.98 -9.26 -17.96
C ASN A 252 14.40 -7.91 -17.47
N LEU A 253 14.43 -7.64 -16.16
CA LEU A 253 13.99 -6.38 -15.57
C LEU A 253 15.08 -5.32 -15.78
N ARG A 254 15.03 -4.67 -16.95
CA ARG A 254 15.88 -3.50 -17.25
C ARG A 254 15.30 -2.21 -16.61
N SER A 255 16.08 -1.14 -16.72
CA SER A 255 15.83 0.22 -16.19
C SER A 255 14.35 0.65 -16.12
N LEU A 256 13.90 1.03 -14.92
CA LEU A 256 12.61 1.65 -14.65
C LEU A 256 12.81 3.07 -14.13
N LYS A 257 13.23 3.97 -15.03
CA LYS A 257 13.74 5.33 -14.70
C LYS A 257 12.79 6.21 -13.88
N ASN A 258 11.48 5.96 -13.94
CA ASN A 258 10.47 6.73 -13.21
C ASN A 258 9.99 6.07 -11.91
N LEU A 259 10.51 4.90 -11.58
CA LEU A 259 10.09 4.15 -10.40
C LEU A 259 10.57 4.87 -9.13
N GLU A 260 9.63 5.26 -8.28
CA GLU A 260 9.89 5.86 -6.97
C GLU A 260 9.81 4.81 -5.85
N LYS A 261 8.99 3.77 -6.02
CA LYS A 261 8.73 2.76 -4.99
C LYS A 261 8.73 1.36 -5.56
N PHE A 262 9.57 0.50 -5.00
CA PHE A 262 9.67 -0.91 -5.39
C PHE A 262 9.51 -1.81 -4.17
N TYR A 263 8.52 -2.69 -4.23
CA TYR A 263 8.24 -3.70 -3.21
C TYR A 263 8.40 -5.08 -3.84
N LEU A 264 9.31 -5.87 -3.29
CA LEU A 264 9.61 -7.21 -3.76
C LEU A 264 9.34 -8.20 -2.61
N THR A 265 8.64 -9.29 -2.92
CA THR A 265 8.38 -10.35 -1.95
C THR A 265 8.55 -11.71 -2.62
N GLY A 266 9.41 -12.55 -2.06
CA GLY A 266 9.72 -13.88 -2.57
C GLY A 266 11.17 -14.03 -3.03
N LYS A 267 11.59 -15.28 -3.18
CA LYS A 267 12.98 -15.68 -3.40
C LYS A 267 13.47 -15.23 -4.78
N LEU A 268 14.63 -14.60 -4.84
CA LEU A 268 15.28 -14.23 -6.09
C LEU A 268 16.01 -15.44 -6.69
N ALA A 269 15.96 -15.58 -8.01
CA ALA A 269 16.77 -16.56 -8.71
C ALA A 269 18.26 -16.30 -8.44
N GLU A 270 19.02 -17.35 -8.17
CA GLU A 270 20.47 -17.32 -7.90
C GLU A 270 20.89 -16.50 -6.65
N GLY A 271 19.94 -15.91 -5.91
CA GLY A 271 20.26 -15.05 -4.76
C GLY A 271 20.99 -13.75 -5.13
N VAL A 272 20.89 -13.35 -6.41
CA VAL A 272 21.57 -12.16 -6.96
C VAL A 272 20.58 -11.00 -7.09
N LEU A 273 21.06 -9.80 -6.79
CA LEU A 273 20.31 -8.56 -6.93
C LEU A 273 20.25 -8.10 -8.40
N PHE A 274 19.22 -7.36 -8.77
CA PHE A 274 19.18 -6.70 -10.08
C PHE A 274 20.23 -5.57 -10.18
N PRO A 275 20.81 -5.32 -11.37
CA PRO A 275 21.80 -4.27 -11.55
C PRO A 275 21.18 -2.88 -11.34
N ALA A 276 21.61 -2.20 -10.29
CA ALA A 276 21.04 -0.92 -9.84
C ALA A 276 21.58 0.31 -10.61
N SER A 277 22.75 0.19 -11.24
CA SER A 277 23.59 1.32 -11.68
C SER A 277 22.89 2.32 -12.61
N ASP A 278 22.10 1.87 -13.60
CA ASP A 278 21.50 2.77 -14.60
C ASP A 278 19.96 2.73 -14.64
N GLY A 279 19.36 2.07 -13.65
CA GLY A 279 17.98 1.62 -13.71
C GLY A 279 16.97 2.44 -12.92
N PHE A 280 17.38 2.90 -11.74
CA PHE A 280 16.46 3.18 -10.64
C PHE A 280 16.77 4.51 -9.95
N GLN A 281 17.24 5.50 -10.71
CA GLN A 281 17.74 6.77 -10.18
C GLN A 281 16.69 7.58 -9.39
N LYS A 282 15.38 7.41 -9.66
CA LYS A 282 14.30 8.07 -8.90
C LYS A 282 13.80 7.26 -7.70
N LEU A 283 14.37 6.07 -7.45
CA LEU A 283 13.90 5.18 -6.41
C LEU A 283 14.14 5.78 -5.03
N LYS A 284 13.07 5.90 -4.25
CA LYS A 284 13.06 6.44 -2.88
C LYS A 284 12.72 5.37 -1.85
N VAL A 285 12.00 4.34 -2.26
CA VAL A 285 11.53 3.25 -1.39
C VAL A 285 11.90 1.93 -2.02
N LEU A 286 12.67 1.14 -1.28
CA LEU A 286 12.90 -0.26 -1.60
C LEU A 286 12.50 -1.11 -0.40
N THR A 287 11.69 -2.12 -0.66
CA THR A 287 11.36 -3.16 0.31
C THR A 287 11.61 -4.50 -0.33
N MET A 288 12.46 -5.31 0.29
CA MET A 288 12.77 -6.66 -0.12
C MET A 288 12.38 -7.59 1.01
N ARG A 289 11.51 -8.55 0.72
CA ARG A 289 11.05 -9.55 1.68
C ARG A 289 11.27 -10.94 1.14
N TRP A 290 11.77 -11.85 1.99
CA TRP A 290 11.92 -13.26 1.63
C TRP A 290 12.78 -13.48 0.37
N SER A 291 13.79 -12.62 0.16
CA SER A 291 14.52 -12.52 -1.11
C SER A 291 15.64 -13.54 -1.28
N GLY A 292 16.16 -14.12 -0.19
CA GLY A 292 17.20 -15.15 -0.23
C GLY A 292 18.50 -14.66 -0.88
N LEU A 293 18.89 -13.41 -0.61
CA LEU A 293 20.16 -12.85 -1.10
C LEU A 293 21.32 -13.52 -0.37
N ILE A 294 22.35 -13.93 -1.12
CA ILE A 294 23.50 -14.64 -0.55
C ILE A 294 24.68 -13.69 -0.31
N GLN A 295 24.85 -12.69 -1.18
CA GLN A 295 25.91 -11.68 -1.10
C GLN A 295 25.37 -10.39 -0.47
N ASP A 296 26.26 -9.62 0.19
CA ASP A 296 25.91 -8.32 0.76
C ASP A 296 25.34 -7.40 -0.34
N PRO A 297 24.04 -7.03 -0.26
CA PRO A 297 23.39 -6.27 -1.32
C PRO A 297 23.74 -4.77 -1.28
N LEU A 298 24.38 -4.28 -0.22
CA LEU A 298 24.52 -2.85 0.04
C LEU A 298 25.39 -2.14 -0.99
N SER A 299 26.40 -2.82 -1.56
CA SER A 299 27.25 -2.27 -2.63
C SER A 299 26.46 -1.90 -3.89
N SER A 300 25.48 -2.74 -4.24
CA SER A 300 24.60 -2.52 -5.38
C SER A 300 23.49 -1.54 -5.03
N LEU A 301 22.90 -1.66 -3.84
CA LEU A 301 21.84 -0.77 -3.39
C LEU A 301 22.30 0.66 -3.16
N SER A 302 23.56 0.88 -2.78
CA SER A 302 24.13 2.21 -2.53
C SER A 302 24.17 3.08 -3.79
N GLN A 303 24.16 2.47 -4.98
CA GLN A 303 24.06 3.15 -6.27
C GLN A 303 22.71 3.89 -6.44
N MET A 304 21.69 3.53 -5.66
CA MET A 304 20.40 4.22 -5.62
C MET A 304 20.49 5.45 -4.70
N VAL A 305 21.20 6.48 -5.17
CA VAL A 305 21.55 7.67 -4.37
C VAL A 305 20.35 8.47 -3.83
N ASN A 306 19.14 8.24 -4.37
CA ASN A 306 17.90 8.87 -3.93
C ASN A 306 17.07 8.03 -2.94
N LEU A 307 17.59 6.89 -2.49
CA LEU A 307 16.91 6.00 -1.57
C LEU A 307 16.72 6.68 -0.21
N VAL A 308 15.46 6.72 0.27
CA VAL A 308 15.05 7.34 1.54
C VAL A 308 14.63 6.28 2.56
N TYR A 309 14.07 5.18 2.08
CA TYR A 309 13.59 4.06 2.88
C TYR A 309 14.12 2.74 2.31
N LEU A 310 14.78 1.95 3.17
CA LEU A 310 15.24 0.60 2.87
C LEU A 310 14.70 -0.37 3.92
N ASN A 311 14.04 -1.43 3.47
CA ASN A 311 13.56 -2.52 4.32
C ASN A 311 14.04 -3.86 3.78
N LEU A 312 14.84 -4.55 4.58
CA LEU A 312 15.32 -5.91 4.35
C LEU A 312 14.71 -6.81 5.44
N TYR A 313 13.67 -7.56 5.09
CA TYR A 313 12.98 -8.47 6.01
C TYR A 313 13.05 -9.91 5.50
N CYS A 314 13.72 -10.83 6.19
CA CYS A 314 14.03 -12.17 5.64
C CYS A 314 14.67 -12.09 4.24
N ALA A 315 15.46 -11.05 3.98
CA ALA A 315 15.90 -10.72 2.63
C ALA A 315 17.30 -11.26 2.29
N TYR A 316 18.14 -11.44 3.31
CA TYR A 316 19.56 -11.70 3.19
C TYR A 316 19.96 -12.84 4.14
N ASP A 317 20.64 -13.84 3.58
CA ASP A 317 21.02 -15.09 4.24
C ASP A 317 22.53 -15.14 4.57
N GLY A 318 23.27 -14.06 4.32
CA GLY A 318 24.69 -13.98 4.70
C GLY A 318 24.93 -13.42 6.11
N GLU A 319 26.21 -13.35 6.49
CA GLU A 319 26.59 -13.14 7.90
C GLU A 319 26.91 -11.69 8.26
N SER A 320 27.22 -10.84 7.29
CA SER A 320 27.69 -9.47 7.55
C SER A 320 27.11 -8.48 6.56
N LEU A 321 26.77 -7.29 7.06
CA LEU A 321 26.40 -6.13 6.25
C LEU A 321 27.43 -5.02 6.43
N VAL A 322 27.97 -4.50 5.34
CA VAL A 322 28.99 -3.44 5.36
C VAL A 322 28.45 -2.17 4.71
N PHE A 323 28.37 -1.10 5.49
CA PHE A 323 28.04 0.24 5.02
C PHE A 323 29.32 1.07 4.87
N CYS A 324 29.76 1.28 3.64
CA CYS A 324 30.96 2.07 3.34
C CYS A 324 30.68 3.58 3.32
N SER A 325 31.74 4.36 3.48
CA SER A 325 31.69 5.82 3.44
C SER A 325 31.05 6.34 2.14
N GLY A 326 30.20 7.36 2.25
CA GLY A 326 29.47 7.96 1.12
C GLY A 326 28.26 7.18 0.62
N TRP A 327 27.99 5.97 1.14
CA TRP A 327 26.83 5.18 0.74
C TRP A 327 25.52 5.73 1.33
N PHE A 328 24.46 5.66 0.52
CA PHE A 328 23.09 6.01 0.89
C PHE A 328 22.92 7.45 1.43
N PRO A 329 23.32 8.48 0.66
CA PRO A 329 23.37 9.87 1.15
C PRO A 329 22.01 10.46 1.52
N LYS A 330 20.87 9.86 1.14
CA LYS A 330 19.52 10.35 1.45
C LYS A 330 18.70 9.41 2.33
N LEU A 331 19.27 8.31 2.79
CA LEU A 331 18.54 7.29 3.53
C LEU A 331 18.20 7.81 4.93
N LYS A 332 16.91 7.81 5.26
CA LYS A 332 16.37 8.30 6.54
C LYS A 332 15.86 7.19 7.42
N GLN A 333 15.38 6.11 6.81
CA GLN A 333 14.80 4.96 7.52
C GLN A 333 15.41 3.66 7.00
N LEU A 334 15.95 2.89 7.94
CA LEU A 334 16.50 1.57 7.69
C LEU A 334 15.79 0.56 8.59
N TYR A 335 15.26 -0.49 7.97
CA TYR A 335 14.64 -1.61 8.66
C TYR A 335 15.38 -2.90 8.30
N LEU A 336 15.90 -3.59 9.31
CA LEU A 336 16.55 -4.88 9.20
C LEU A 336 15.81 -5.87 10.09
N GLY A 337 15.16 -6.87 9.48
CA GLY A 337 14.35 -7.83 10.23
C GLY A 337 14.55 -9.27 9.79
N LYS A 338 14.61 -10.19 10.76
CA LYS A 338 14.69 -11.64 10.53
C LYS A 338 15.76 -12.03 9.50
N LEU A 339 16.94 -11.43 9.60
CA LEU A 339 18.10 -11.80 8.79
C LEU A 339 18.80 -12.92 9.55
N GLU A 340 18.40 -14.17 9.28
CA GLU A 340 18.64 -15.32 10.16
C GLU A 340 20.12 -15.52 10.49
N ASN A 341 21.02 -15.36 9.51
CA ASN A 341 22.44 -15.61 9.67
C ASN A 341 23.26 -14.37 10.04
N LEU A 342 22.64 -13.19 10.14
CA LEU A 342 23.36 -11.93 10.33
C LEU A 342 24.01 -11.87 11.73
N ARG A 343 25.34 -11.77 11.76
CA ARG A 343 26.17 -11.72 12.97
C ARG A 343 26.84 -10.37 13.18
N SER A 344 27.09 -9.62 12.10
CA SER A 344 27.76 -8.32 12.18
C SER A 344 27.15 -7.28 11.25
N ILE A 345 27.16 -6.04 11.71
CA ILE A 345 26.88 -4.86 10.90
C ILE A 345 28.08 -3.93 11.06
N GLN A 346 28.71 -3.56 9.96
CA GLN A 346 29.84 -2.63 9.94
C GLN A 346 29.39 -1.32 9.31
N ILE A 347 29.64 -0.21 10.00
CA ILE A 347 29.25 1.12 9.53
C ILE A 347 30.48 2.02 9.59
N SER A 348 31.07 2.29 8.43
CA SER A 348 32.21 3.21 8.31
C SER A 348 31.79 4.64 8.61
N ASP A 349 32.74 5.46 9.04
CA ASP A 349 32.51 6.91 9.17
C ASP A 349 32.13 7.52 7.81
N GLY A 350 31.15 8.41 7.82
CA GLY A 350 30.54 9.00 6.62
C GLY A 350 29.58 8.08 5.84
N ALA A 351 29.24 6.88 6.33
CA ALA A 351 28.18 6.05 5.77
C ALA A 351 26.80 6.48 6.30
N ILE A 352 25.73 6.36 5.49
CA ILE A 352 24.32 6.54 5.92
C ILE A 352 24.07 7.79 6.80
N THR A 353 24.71 8.90 6.45
CA THR A 353 24.84 10.10 7.31
C THR A 353 23.52 10.79 7.65
N ASN A 354 22.45 10.53 6.89
CA ASN A 354 21.12 11.12 7.08
C ASN A 354 20.11 10.19 7.78
N LEU A 355 20.58 9.08 8.37
CA LEU A 355 19.70 8.11 9.01
C LEU A 355 19.09 8.72 10.29
N THR A 356 17.76 8.70 10.37
CA THR A 356 16.99 9.22 11.52
C THR A 356 16.26 8.12 12.29
N TYR A 357 16.02 6.97 11.64
CA TYR A 357 15.28 5.85 12.18
C TYR A 357 15.97 4.53 11.78
N LEU A 358 16.28 3.71 12.78
CA LEU A 358 16.81 2.37 12.62
C LEU A 358 15.93 1.38 13.40
N GLU A 359 15.43 0.36 12.73
CA GLU A 359 14.73 -0.75 13.37
C GLU A 359 15.46 -2.06 13.10
N LEU A 360 15.81 -2.74 14.18
CA LEU A 360 16.38 -4.08 14.24
C LEU A 360 15.33 -5.01 14.83
N HIS A 361 14.93 -6.04 14.08
CA HIS A 361 13.82 -6.90 14.47
C HIS A 361 14.15 -8.39 14.34
N GLU A 362 14.08 -9.16 15.43
CA GLU A 362 14.31 -10.61 15.41
C GLU A 362 15.64 -11.00 14.71
N LEU A 363 16.73 -10.29 15.01
CA LEU A 363 18.08 -10.57 14.50
C LEU A 363 18.84 -11.47 15.49
N TRP A 364 18.45 -12.74 15.56
CA TRP A 364 18.83 -13.66 16.63
C TRP A 364 20.34 -13.95 16.76
N ASN A 365 21.11 -13.75 15.69
CA ASN A 365 22.56 -13.97 15.69
C ASN A 365 23.39 -12.69 15.89
N LEU A 366 22.76 -11.51 15.89
CA LEU A 366 23.42 -10.23 16.13
C LEU A 366 23.55 -9.99 17.64
N LYS A 367 24.60 -10.54 18.24
CA LYS A 367 24.85 -10.51 19.70
C LYS A 367 25.58 -9.26 20.20
N ASN A 368 26.22 -8.52 19.30
CA ASN A 368 27.00 -7.33 19.64
C ASN A 368 26.34 -6.08 19.08
N VAL A 369 26.40 -4.98 19.84
CA VAL A 369 25.99 -3.65 19.36
C VAL A 369 27.03 -3.17 18.35
N PRO A 370 26.65 -2.83 17.10
CA PRO A 370 27.60 -2.36 16.10
C PRO A 370 28.31 -1.08 16.53
N GLU A 371 29.64 -1.10 16.63
CA GLU A 371 30.43 0.08 17.05
C GLU A 371 30.21 1.29 16.15
N GLY A 372 30.02 1.04 14.85
CA GLY A 372 29.76 2.08 13.85
C GLY A 372 28.44 2.83 14.03
N LEU A 373 27.56 2.43 14.97
CA LEU A 373 26.41 3.25 15.36
C LEU A 373 26.84 4.60 15.93
N THR A 374 28.05 4.70 16.52
CA THR A 374 28.65 5.98 16.95
C THR A 374 28.75 7.02 15.83
N ASN A 375 28.86 6.56 14.57
CA ASN A 375 29.00 7.43 13.40
C ASN A 375 27.66 8.04 12.95
N LEU A 376 26.52 7.55 13.45
CA LEU A 376 25.18 7.93 12.99
C LEU A 376 24.62 9.14 13.75
N ARG A 377 25.27 10.28 13.64
CA ARG A 377 25.01 11.49 14.45
C ARG A 377 23.57 12.06 14.34
N LEU A 378 22.82 11.74 13.29
CA LEU A 378 21.44 12.19 13.09
C LEU A 378 20.38 11.17 13.53
N LEU A 379 20.80 10.01 14.04
CA LEU A 379 19.90 8.94 14.45
C LEU A 379 19.10 9.36 15.69
N GLN A 380 17.78 9.47 15.54
CA GLN A 380 16.87 9.89 16.60
C GLN A 380 16.13 8.72 17.25
N HIS A 381 15.93 7.64 16.47
CA HIS A 381 15.15 6.49 16.88
C HIS A 381 15.89 5.18 16.59
N LEU A 382 16.12 4.40 17.64
CA LEU A 382 16.61 3.03 17.56
C LEU A 382 15.60 2.08 18.20
N TYR A 383 14.97 1.25 17.38
CA TYR A 383 14.03 0.22 17.81
C TYR A 383 14.71 -1.15 17.73
N ALA A 384 14.90 -1.80 18.88
CA ALA A 384 15.47 -3.14 19.00
C ALA A 384 14.36 -4.10 19.47
N ARG A 385 13.66 -4.71 18.53
CA ARG A 385 12.47 -5.53 18.81
C ARG A 385 12.79 -7.02 18.73
N LYS A 386 12.53 -7.75 19.81
CA LYS A 386 12.78 -9.20 19.94
C LYS A 386 14.20 -9.56 19.56
N MET A 387 15.16 -8.81 20.11
CA MET A 387 16.59 -9.04 19.92
C MET A 387 17.12 -10.05 20.94
N PRO A 388 18.29 -10.69 20.71
CA PRO A 388 18.94 -11.54 21.70
C PRO A 388 19.16 -10.81 23.03
N GLY A 389 19.01 -11.52 24.16
CA GLY A 389 19.26 -10.94 25.49
C GLY A 389 20.65 -10.31 25.61
N GLU A 390 21.69 -11.01 25.13
CA GLU A 390 23.07 -10.51 25.10
C GLU A 390 23.22 -9.16 24.38
N PHE A 391 22.44 -8.94 23.31
CA PHE A 391 22.47 -7.67 22.57
C PHE A 391 21.85 -6.54 23.40
N VAL A 392 20.69 -6.81 24.01
CA VAL A 392 19.97 -5.84 24.83
C VAL A 392 20.78 -5.47 26.07
N GLU A 393 21.35 -6.45 26.77
CA GLU A 393 22.22 -6.24 27.93
C GLU A 393 23.43 -5.36 27.60
N LYS A 394 24.07 -5.58 26.45
CA LYS A 394 25.19 -4.73 25.99
C LYS A 394 24.73 -3.33 25.65
N LEU A 395 23.60 -3.19 24.94
CA LEU A 395 23.04 -1.90 24.53
C LEU A 395 22.70 -1.01 25.74
N GLU A 396 22.13 -1.61 26.79
CA GLU A 396 21.75 -0.90 28.02
C GLU A 396 22.93 -0.73 29.01
N GLY A 397 23.93 -1.62 28.95
CA GLY A 397 25.11 -1.62 29.79
C GLY A 397 26.37 -1.11 29.10
N ASN A 398 27.35 -2.00 28.90
CA ASN A 398 28.73 -1.64 28.55
C ASN A 398 28.89 -0.95 27.19
N SER A 399 27.94 -1.14 26.27
CA SER A 399 27.93 -0.49 24.94
C SER A 399 27.07 0.76 24.90
N ARG A 400 26.55 1.25 26.04
CA ARG A 400 25.67 2.44 26.07
C ARG A 400 26.34 3.71 25.52
N GLY A 401 27.67 3.83 25.66
CA GLY A 401 28.44 4.92 25.06
C GLY A 401 28.33 5.00 23.53
N ILE A 402 28.05 3.88 22.86
CA ILE A 402 27.88 3.82 21.40
C ILE A 402 26.59 4.53 20.97
N VAL A 403 25.55 4.45 21.79
CA VAL A 403 24.19 4.91 21.45
C VAL A 403 23.72 6.12 22.27
N GLN A 404 24.60 6.70 23.10
CA GLN A 404 24.25 7.82 24.00
C GLN A 404 23.71 9.08 23.29
N HIS A 405 24.00 9.24 22.01
CA HIS A 405 23.55 10.37 21.20
C HIS A 405 22.14 10.17 20.60
N ILE A 406 21.55 8.98 20.74
CA ILE A 406 20.25 8.62 20.18
C ILE A 406 19.15 8.99 21.19
N ALA A 407 18.20 9.82 20.77
CA ALA A 407 17.18 10.37 21.66
C ALA A 407 16.16 9.34 22.16
N ASN A 408 15.72 8.42 21.29
CA ASN A 408 14.69 7.43 21.60
C ASN A 408 15.21 6.03 21.30
N ILE A 409 15.44 5.25 22.36
CA ILE A 409 15.84 3.85 22.28
C ILE A 409 14.72 3.02 22.91
N GLU A 410 14.14 2.10 22.13
CA GLU A 410 13.11 1.20 22.61
C GLU A 410 13.52 -0.25 22.37
N CYS A 411 13.72 -0.99 23.47
CA CYS A 411 13.94 -2.43 23.48
C CYS A 411 12.61 -3.10 23.88
N MET A 412 12.04 -3.93 23.00
CA MET A 412 10.76 -4.63 23.23
C MET A 412 10.87 -6.12 22.96
#